data_AF-A0A537T2U0-F1
#
_entry.id   AF-A0A537T2U0-F1
#
_cell.length_a   1.000
_cell.length_b   1.000
_cell.length_c   1.000
_cell.angle_alpha   90.00
_cell.angle_beta   90.00
_cell.angle_gamma   90.00
#
_symmetry.space_group_name_H-M   'P 1'
#
loop_
_entity.id
_entity.type
_entity.pdbx_description
1 polymer ?
#
loop_
_entity_poly.entity_id
_entity_poly.type
_entity_poly.pdbx_seq_one_letter_code
_entity_poly.pdbx_strand_id
1 'polypeptide(L)'
;MADIIELHPSVREHRKPRLSAAALAEYLILRPDQQDTVLHNSRFSSPPQVVPHSEAIRALRMYNADIARNQETLEGVKRALTLKSKDTSLKPKAREEALRCIETIELFERAENALGLRSLPLTEAGRFPELNVEGVAVSVQPDLLIEPTALDGVRRVGGLMFRPQKAPDPEACRLDETRRQRGEHRREMARYMAVLLYMLLEQHPELGQVDSNLCFIVDIRIGERMGVPSDYTGRVRSIRSACRHIVRLWDGIAPRKSVMKKKTS
;
A
#
# COMPACT_ATOMS: atom_id res chain seq x y z
N MET A 1 -20.37 19.03 -36.56
CA MET A 1 -20.52 17.69 -35.94
C MET A 1 -19.81 17.74 -34.60
N ALA A 2 -20.49 17.46 -33.49
CA ALA A 2 -19.88 17.48 -32.17
C ALA A 2 -19.04 16.21 -31.98
N ASP A 3 -17.76 16.36 -31.61
CA ASP A 3 -16.89 15.25 -31.26
C ASP A 3 -17.51 14.46 -30.11
N ILE A 4 -17.85 13.18 -30.33
CA ILE A 4 -18.27 12.28 -29.25
C ILE A 4 -17.02 11.92 -28.44
N ILE A 5 -16.99 12.31 -27.17
CA ILE A 5 -15.88 12.04 -26.25
C ILE A 5 -16.27 10.85 -25.37
N GLU A 6 -15.50 9.76 -25.46
CA GLU A 6 -15.70 8.54 -24.66
C GLU A 6 -14.49 8.28 -23.74
N LEU A 7 -14.69 7.47 -22.69
CA LEU A 7 -13.57 7.01 -21.85
C LEU A 7 -12.59 6.18 -22.69
N HIS A 8 -11.29 6.31 -22.39
CA HIS A 8 -10.30 5.49 -23.04
C HIS A 8 -10.54 3.99 -22.72
N PRO A 9 -10.43 3.05 -23.69
CA PRO A 9 -10.78 1.63 -23.47
C PRO A 9 -10.01 0.92 -22.34
N SER A 10 -8.85 1.46 -21.96
CA SER A 10 -8.05 0.94 -20.84
C SER A 10 -8.52 1.44 -19.48
N VAL A 11 -9.38 2.45 -19.42
CA VAL A 11 -9.87 3.06 -18.18
C VAL A 11 -11.09 2.27 -17.71
N ARG A 12 -11.08 1.87 -16.45
CA ARG A 12 -12.22 1.29 -15.76
C ARG A 12 -12.89 2.36 -14.93
N GLU A 13 -14.19 2.50 -15.10
CA GLU A 13 -15.02 3.31 -14.21
C GLU A 13 -15.59 2.43 -13.09
N HIS A 14 -15.33 2.83 -11.85
CA HIS A 14 -15.93 2.22 -10.67
C HIS A 14 -17.18 2.98 -10.27
N ARG A 15 -18.35 2.39 -10.54
CA ARG A 15 -19.65 3.01 -10.22
C ARG A 15 -19.94 3.10 -8.72
N LYS A 16 -19.31 2.25 -7.91
CA LYS A 16 -19.46 2.27 -6.45
C LYS A 16 -18.20 2.83 -5.79
N PRO A 17 -18.34 3.57 -4.67
CA PRO A 17 -17.22 4.11 -3.91
C PRO A 17 -16.25 3.02 -3.48
N ARG A 18 -14.99 3.13 -3.91
CA ARG A 18 -13.93 2.20 -3.51
C ARG A 18 -12.55 2.85 -3.54
N LEU A 19 -11.71 2.47 -2.59
CA LEU A 19 -10.32 2.93 -2.49
C LEU A 19 -9.42 1.79 -2.01
N SER A 20 -8.11 1.89 -2.25
CA SER A 20 -7.15 1.07 -1.51
C SER A 20 -6.86 1.70 -0.14
N ALA A 21 -6.31 0.91 0.79
CA ALA A 21 -5.86 1.41 2.09
C ALA A 21 -4.90 2.61 1.96
N ALA A 22 -3.94 2.49 1.03
CA ALA A 22 -2.98 3.55 0.75
C ALA A 22 -3.66 4.81 0.20
N ALA A 23 -4.60 4.68 -0.75
CA ALA A 23 -5.32 5.82 -1.32
C ALA A 23 -6.19 6.53 -0.27
N LEU A 24 -6.88 5.78 0.60
CA LEU A 24 -7.67 6.38 1.67
C LEU A 24 -6.80 7.08 2.73
N ALA A 25 -5.69 6.46 3.11
CA ALA A 25 -4.74 7.08 4.03
C ALA A 25 -4.12 8.37 3.44
N GLU A 26 -3.82 8.38 2.14
CA GLU A 26 -3.34 9.57 1.42
C GLU A 26 -4.43 10.65 1.40
N TYR A 27 -5.67 10.31 1.04
CA TYR A 27 -6.81 11.23 1.05
C TYR A 27 -6.97 11.94 2.40
N LEU A 28 -6.84 11.21 3.51
CA LEU A 28 -7.02 11.73 4.87
C LEU A 28 -6.01 12.82 5.26
N ILE A 29 -4.84 12.86 4.64
CA ILE A 29 -3.75 13.78 5.01
C ILE A 29 -3.45 14.84 3.95
N LEU A 30 -4.05 14.70 2.77
CA LEU A 30 -3.88 15.63 1.66
C LEU A 30 -4.80 16.85 1.77
N ARG A 31 -4.44 17.91 1.05
CA ARG A 31 -5.28 19.10 0.85
C ARG A 31 -6.42 18.81 -0.15
N PRO A 32 -7.50 19.61 -0.15
CA PRO A 32 -8.69 19.35 -0.98
C PRO A 32 -8.41 19.15 -2.48
N ASP A 33 -7.49 19.93 -3.07
CA ASP A 33 -7.10 19.82 -4.49
C ASP A 33 -6.46 18.46 -4.83
N GLN A 34 -5.69 17.92 -3.89
CA GLN A 34 -5.02 16.64 -4.04
C GLN A 34 -5.96 15.48 -3.71
N GLN A 35 -6.88 15.67 -2.76
CA GLN A 35 -7.97 14.75 -2.45
C GLN A 35 -8.83 14.46 -3.69
N ASP A 36 -9.21 15.49 -4.45
CA ASP A 36 -9.95 15.32 -5.71
C ASP A 36 -9.21 14.45 -6.73
N THR A 37 -7.88 14.53 -6.73
CA THR A 37 -7.04 13.69 -7.60
C THR A 37 -7.04 12.23 -7.14
N VAL A 38 -6.98 11.96 -5.84
CA VAL A 38 -7.11 10.61 -5.30
C VAL A 38 -8.47 10.01 -5.66
N LEU A 39 -9.55 10.77 -5.48
CA LEU A 39 -10.90 10.31 -5.80
C LEU A 39 -11.10 10.08 -7.30
N HIS A 40 -10.61 11.00 -8.14
CA HIS A 40 -10.63 10.85 -9.59
C HIS A 40 -9.89 9.58 -10.04
N ASN A 41 -8.66 9.37 -9.56
CA ASN A 41 -7.87 8.19 -9.89
C ASN A 41 -8.50 6.89 -9.36
N SER A 42 -9.21 6.95 -8.24
CA SER A 42 -9.90 5.80 -7.64
C SER A 42 -11.18 5.45 -8.41
N ARG A 43 -11.93 6.44 -8.92
CA ARG A 43 -13.12 6.22 -9.75
C ARG A 43 -12.75 5.80 -11.18
N PHE A 44 -11.76 6.45 -11.78
CA PHE A 44 -11.33 6.23 -13.17
C PHE A 44 -9.93 5.64 -13.21
N SER A 45 -9.80 4.39 -12.77
CA SER A 45 -8.51 3.71 -12.71
C SER A 45 -8.17 3.06 -14.05
N SER A 46 -6.93 3.20 -14.51
CA SER A 46 -6.37 2.30 -15.53
C SER A 46 -5.56 1.21 -14.81
N PRO A 47 -5.75 -0.08 -15.13
CA PRO A 47 -4.89 -1.12 -14.58
C PRO A 47 -3.46 -0.82 -15.04
N PRO A 48 -2.48 -0.77 -14.11
CA PRO A 48 -1.11 -0.50 -14.49
C PRO A 48 -0.62 -1.64 -15.38
N GLN A 49 0.06 -1.30 -16.48
CA GLN A 49 0.69 -2.31 -17.36
C GLN A 49 1.72 -3.14 -16.60
N VAL A 50 2.33 -2.54 -15.57
CA VAL A 50 3.33 -3.16 -14.70
C VAL A 50 2.98 -2.75 -13.27
N VAL A 51 2.71 -3.73 -12.39
CA VAL A 51 2.42 -3.49 -10.98
C VAL A 51 3.72 -3.12 -10.26
N PRO A 52 3.83 -1.89 -9.71
CA PRO A 52 5.05 -1.44 -9.06
C PRO A 52 5.41 -2.32 -7.86
N HIS A 53 6.71 -2.59 -7.70
CA HIS A 53 7.37 -3.34 -6.66
C HIS A 53 6.90 -4.79 -6.48
N SER A 54 6.09 -5.34 -7.40
CA SER A 54 5.42 -6.64 -7.21
C SER A 54 6.39 -7.80 -6.99
N GLU A 55 7.49 -7.86 -7.73
CA GLU A 55 8.50 -8.92 -7.55
C GLU A 55 9.29 -8.76 -6.25
N ALA A 56 9.61 -7.52 -5.85
CA ALA A 56 10.26 -7.24 -4.58
C ALA A 56 9.36 -7.63 -3.40
N ILE A 57 8.10 -7.19 -3.38
CA ILE A 57 7.17 -7.52 -2.31
C ILE A 57 6.96 -9.03 -2.18
N ARG A 58 6.84 -9.75 -3.31
CA ARG A 58 6.78 -11.22 -3.30
C ARG A 58 8.03 -11.83 -2.66
N ALA A 59 9.23 -11.36 -3.03
CA ALA A 59 10.47 -11.85 -2.46
C ALA A 59 10.56 -11.58 -0.95
N LEU A 60 10.15 -10.39 -0.51
CA LEU A 60 10.12 -10.02 0.91
C LEU A 60 9.13 -10.87 1.71
N ARG A 61 7.96 -11.20 1.15
CA ARG A 61 7.01 -12.12 1.78
C ARG A 61 7.61 -13.51 1.97
N MET A 62 8.13 -14.09 0.89
CA MET A 62 8.76 -15.42 0.91
C MET A 62 9.92 -15.48 1.93
N TYR A 63 10.79 -14.47 1.91
CA TYR A 63 11.93 -14.38 2.82
C TYR A 63 11.53 -14.29 4.29
N ASN A 64 10.52 -13.46 4.61
CA ASN A 64 10.10 -13.25 6.00
C ASN A 64 9.21 -14.38 6.53
N ALA A 65 8.48 -15.09 5.65
CA ALA A 65 7.67 -16.25 6.01
C ALA A 65 8.51 -17.53 6.22
N ASP A 66 9.72 -17.59 5.66
CA ASP A 66 10.68 -18.66 5.94
C ASP A 66 11.29 -18.49 7.34
N ILE A 67 11.20 -19.52 8.17
CA ILE A 67 11.78 -19.54 9.53
C ILE A 67 13.30 -19.36 9.46
N ALA A 68 13.96 -19.96 8.46
CA ALA A 68 15.40 -19.87 8.29
C ALA A 68 15.84 -18.50 7.72
N ARG A 69 14.92 -17.77 7.06
CA ARG A 69 15.16 -16.48 6.39
C ARG A 69 16.40 -16.54 5.51
N ASN A 70 16.42 -17.49 4.58
CA ASN A 70 17.58 -17.71 3.74
C ASN A 70 17.83 -16.51 2.81
N GLN A 71 19.01 -15.88 2.94
CA GLN A 71 19.38 -14.71 2.13
C GLN A 71 19.40 -15.01 0.62
N GLU A 72 19.66 -16.26 0.26
CA GLU A 72 19.66 -16.73 -1.12
C GLU A 72 18.32 -16.46 -1.84
N THR A 73 17.20 -16.43 -1.11
CA THR A 73 15.89 -16.06 -1.67
C THR A 73 15.88 -14.65 -2.22
N LEU A 74 16.44 -13.68 -1.49
CA LEU A 74 16.50 -12.28 -1.93
C LEU A 74 17.57 -12.10 -3.01
N GLU A 75 18.73 -12.75 -2.86
CA GLU A 75 19.82 -12.67 -3.83
C GLU A 75 19.44 -13.27 -5.19
N GLY A 76 18.76 -14.42 -5.21
CA GLY A 76 18.24 -15.04 -6.43
C GLY A 76 17.30 -14.12 -7.20
N VAL A 77 16.38 -13.45 -6.51
CA VAL A 77 15.47 -12.47 -7.12
C VAL A 77 16.23 -11.25 -7.63
N LYS A 78 17.19 -10.70 -6.86
CA LYS A 78 18.05 -9.59 -7.32
C LYS A 78 18.82 -9.93 -8.59
N ARG A 79 19.39 -11.14 -8.69
CA ARG A 79 20.10 -11.60 -9.90
C ARG A 79 19.16 -11.66 -11.11
N ALA A 80 17.96 -12.25 -10.95
CA ALA A 80 16.96 -12.30 -12.02
C ALA A 80 16.52 -10.90 -12.48
N LEU A 81 16.26 -10.00 -11.53
CA LEU A 81 15.89 -8.61 -11.81
C LEU A 81 17.03 -7.84 -12.49
N THR A 82 18.29 -8.12 -12.14
CA THR A 82 19.47 -7.49 -12.76
C THR A 82 19.63 -7.89 -14.23
N LEU A 83 19.33 -9.15 -14.56
CA LEU A 83 19.28 -9.59 -15.95
C LEU A 83 18.12 -8.90 -16.68
N LYS A 84 16.93 -8.87 -16.06
CA LYS A 84 15.74 -8.20 -16.60
C LYS A 84 15.95 -6.70 -16.84
N SER A 85 16.69 -6.00 -15.99
CA SER A 85 16.95 -4.57 -16.17
C SER A 85 17.91 -4.28 -17.33
N LYS A 86 18.76 -5.24 -17.71
CA LYS A 86 19.74 -5.12 -18.80
C LYS A 86 19.20 -5.63 -20.16
N ASP A 87 18.14 -6.44 -20.15
CA ASP A 87 17.55 -7.00 -21.37
C ASP A 87 16.92 -5.90 -22.25
N THR A 88 17.57 -5.58 -23.37
CA THR A 88 17.14 -4.54 -24.30
C THR A 88 15.90 -4.90 -25.13
N SER A 89 15.49 -6.18 -25.14
CA SER A 89 14.25 -6.60 -25.79
C SER A 89 13.00 -6.18 -25.02
N LEU A 90 13.13 -5.90 -23.72
CA LEU A 90 12.02 -5.48 -22.87
C LEU A 90 11.70 -4.00 -23.02
N LYS A 91 10.42 -3.66 -22.79
CA LYS A 91 9.96 -2.26 -22.76
C LYS A 91 10.71 -1.48 -21.67
N PRO A 92 11.06 -0.20 -21.89
CA PRO A 92 11.77 0.63 -20.90
C PRO A 92 11.14 0.60 -19.51
N LYS A 93 9.80 0.69 -19.41
CA LYS A 93 9.06 0.63 -18.14
C LYS A 93 9.28 -0.67 -17.36
N ALA A 94 9.43 -1.81 -18.04
CA ALA A 94 9.66 -3.09 -17.38
C ALA A 94 11.09 -3.18 -16.81
N ARG A 95 12.07 -2.58 -17.49
CA ARG A 95 13.45 -2.49 -17.01
C ARG A 95 13.59 -1.54 -15.82
N GLU A 96 12.95 -0.37 -15.90
CA GLU A 96 12.87 0.56 -14.77
C GLU A 96 12.20 -0.07 -13.56
N GLU A 97 11.15 -0.86 -13.78
CA GLU A 97 10.50 -1.57 -12.69
C GLU A 97 11.42 -2.59 -12.02
N ALA A 98 12.21 -3.33 -12.80
CA ALA A 98 13.20 -4.25 -12.26
C ALA A 98 14.21 -3.52 -11.35
N LEU A 99 14.68 -2.34 -11.77
CA LEU A 99 15.55 -1.49 -10.95
C LEU A 99 14.89 -1.03 -9.65
N ARG A 100 13.61 -0.61 -9.70
CA ARG A 100 12.85 -0.24 -8.48
C ARG A 100 12.68 -1.41 -7.52
N CYS A 101 12.46 -2.62 -8.05
CA CYS A 101 12.38 -3.83 -7.23
C CYS A 101 13.73 -4.13 -6.55
N ILE A 102 14.86 -4.04 -7.27
CA ILE A 102 16.20 -4.19 -6.69
C ILE A 102 16.42 -3.17 -5.57
N GLU A 103 16.18 -1.88 -5.84
CA GLU A 103 16.31 -0.80 -4.84
C GLU A 103 15.48 -1.09 -3.58
N THR A 104 14.27 -1.64 -3.74
CA THR A 104 13.39 -1.99 -2.63
C THR A 104 13.96 -3.09 -1.76
N ILE A 105 14.51 -4.15 -2.38
CA ILE A 105 15.14 -5.27 -1.66
C ILE A 105 16.37 -4.75 -0.90
N GLU A 106 17.21 -3.94 -1.55
CA GLU A 106 18.41 -3.37 -0.92
C GLU A 106 18.10 -2.41 0.25
N LEU A 107 17.03 -1.62 0.13
CA LEU A 107 16.54 -0.79 1.23
C LEU A 107 16.05 -1.64 2.41
N PHE A 108 15.31 -2.70 2.12
CA PHE A 108 14.86 -3.64 3.14
C PHE A 108 16.03 -4.31 3.86
N GLU A 109 17.00 -4.86 3.10
CA GLU A 109 18.20 -5.51 3.66
C GLU A 109 18.97 -4.57 4.60
N ARG A 110 19.12 -3.29 4.22
CA ARG A 110 19.79 -2.28 5.06
C ARG A 110 19.03 -1.97 6.36
N ALA A 111 17.70 -2.03 6.32
CA ALA A 111 16.84 -1.70 7.45
C ALA A 111 16.43 -2.93 8.28
N GLU A 112 16.77 -4.16 7.86
CA GLU A 112 16.18 -5.39 8.39
C GLU A 112 16.22 -5.47 9.93
N ASN A 113 17.38 -5.16 10.51
CA ASN A 113 17.57 -5.19 11.96
C ASN A 113 16.70 -4.14 12.68
N ALA A 114 16.59 -2.94 12.12
CA ALA A 114 15.78 -1.85 12.69
C ALA A 114 14.27 -2.15 12.61
N LEU A 115 13.84 -2.91 11.59
CA LEU A 115 12.45 -3.32 11.42
C LEU A 115 12.02 -4.37 12.46
N GLY A 116 12.97 -5.10 13.06
CA GLY A 116 12.69 -6.06 14.14
C GLY A 116 11.80 -7.23 13.71
N LEU A 117 11.81 -7.59 12.42
CA LEU A 117 10.93 -8.65 11.90
C LEU A 117 11.41 -10.05 12.30
N ARG A 118 12.72 -10.24 12.55
CA ARG A 118 13.34 -11.55 12.84
C ARG A 118 12.77 -12.30 14.03
N SER A 119 12.28 -11.58 15.03
CA SER A 119 11.69 -12.16 16.24
C SER A 119 10.20 -12.51 16.09
N LEU A 120 9.59 -12.24 14.93
CA LEU A 120 8.16 -12.42 14.71
C LEU A 120 7.89 -13.72 13.94
N PRO A 121 6.91 -14.52 14.37
CA PRO A 121 6.42 -15.68 13.63
C PRO A 121 5.51 -15.20 12.50
N LEU A 122 6.10 -14.98 11.33
CA LEU A 122 5.43 -14.43 10.17
C LEU A 122 5.00 -15.55 9.22
N THR A 123 3.80 -15.42 8.65
CA THR A 123 3.29 -16.30 7.59
C THR A 123 2.73 -15.46 6.45
N GLU A 124 2.73 -15.99 5.23
CA GLU A 124 2.12 -15.27 4.11
C GLU A 124 0.63 -15.05 4.33
N ALA A 125 0.18 -13.81 4.18
CA ALA A 125 -1.22 -13.48 4.29
C ALA A 125 -2.00 -13.97 3.06
N GLY A 126 -3.18 -14.55 3.32
CA GLY A 126 -4.15 -14.88 2.28
C GLY A 126 -4.79 -13.63 1.67
N ARG A 127 -5.80 -13.84 0.81
CA ARG A 127 -6.63 -12.75 0.30
C ARG A 127 -7.74 -12.46 1.29
N PHE A 128 -7.96 -11.18 1.53
CA PHE A 128 -9.04 -10.70 2.39
C PHE A 128 -10.14 -10.04 1.55
N PRO A 129 -11.42 -10.13 1.98
CA PRO A 129 -12.47 -9.30 1.42
C PRO A 129 -12.19 -7.82 1.63
N GLU A 130 -12.86 -6.96 0.86
CA GLU A 130 -12.76 -5.50 1.05
C GLU A 130 -13.41 -5.10 2.38
N LEU A 131 -12.75 -4.23 3.13
CA LEU A 131 -13.27 -3.63 4.35
C LEU A 131 -14.34 -2.60 3.97
N ASN A 132 -15.61 -2.82 4.34
CA ASN A 132 -16.65 -1.83 4.14
C ASN A 132 -16.61 -0.78 5.26
N VAL A 133 -16.38 0.49 4.89
CA VAL A 133 -16.43 1.61 5.83
C VAL A 133 -17.42 2.65 5.33
N GLU A 134 -18.57 2.77 6.00
CA GLU A 134 -19.58 3.79 5.72
C GLU A 134 -20.01 3.81 4.23
N GLY A 135 -20.11 2.63 3.60
CA GLY A 135 -20.50 2.48 2.20
C GLY A 135 -19.35 2.56 1.18
N VAL A 136 -18.11 2.80 1.62
CA VAL A 136 -16.91 2.71 0.78
C VAL A 136 -16.27 1.33 0.92
N ALA A 137 -16.00 0.67 -0.20
CA ALA A 137 -15.22 -0.56 -0.20
C ALA A 137 -13.72 -0.24 -0.17
N VAL A 138 -13.04 -0.59 0.92
CA VAL A 138 -11.61 -0.32 1.13
C VAL A 138 -10.81 -1.60 0.98
N SER A 139 -9.96 -1.67 -0.06
CA SER A 139 -9.06 -2.81 -0.25
C SER A 139 -7.86 -2.69 0.69
N VAL A 140 -7.84 -3.54 1.71
CA VAL A 140 -6.74 -3.72 2.65
C VAL A 140 -6.23 -5.14 2.45
N GLN A 141 -4.95 -5.31 2.10
CA GLN A 141 -4.36 -6.63 1.82
C GLN A 141 -3.05 -6.74 2.61
N PRO A 142 -3.05 -7.43 3.76
CA PRO A 142 -1.83 -7.70 4.49
C PRO A 142 -0.81 -8.43 3.60
N ASP A 143 0.47 -8.20 3.83
CA ASP A 143 1.55 -8.94 3.18
C ASP A 143 1.88 -10.22 3.96
N LEU A 144 1.92 -10.10 5.29
CA LEU A 144 2.17 -11.19 6.22
C LEU A 144 1.20 -11.11 7.40
N LEU A 145 0.87 -12.25 7.98
CA LEU A 145 0.21 -12.38 9.27
C LEU A 145 1.24 -12.68 10.36
N ILE A 146 0.91 -12.28 11.58
CA ILE A 146 1.74 -12.50 12.76
C ILE A 146 0.92 -13.34 13.73
N GLU A 147 1.36 -14.56 14.01
CA GLU A 147 0.64 -15.50 14.87
C GLU A 147 1.56 -15.96 16.00
N PRO A 148 1.78 -15.14 17.05
CA PRO A 148 2.55 -15.58 18.18
C PRO A 148 1.83 -16.69 18.92
N THR A 149 2.58 -17.75 19.24
CA THR A 149 2.15 -18.71 20.25
C THR A 149 2.14 -18.01 21.59
N ALA A 150 0.97 -17.59 22.06
CA ALA A 150 0.86 -16.92 23.34
C ALA A 150 0.95 -17.93 24.49
N LEU A 151 1.65 -17.55 25.57
CA LEU A 151 1.79 -18.36 26.77
C LEU A 151 0.48 -18.51 27.56
N ASP A 152 -0.44 -17.56 27.38
CA ASP A 152 -1.76 -17.52 28.03
C ASP A 152 -2.79 -18.43 27.33
N GLY A 153 -2.39 -19.16 26.27
CA GLY A 153 -3.26 -20.02 25.48
C GLY A 153 -4.20 -19.25 24.54
N VAL A 154 -4.16 -17.91 24.54
CA VAL A 154 -4.99 -17.08 23.67
C VAL A 154 -4.27 -16.90 22.33
N ARG A 155 -4.84 -17.44 21.25
CA ARG A 155 -4.32 -17.19 19.90
C ARG A 155 -4.48 -15.71 19.58
N ARG A 156 -3.37 -14.98 19.57
CA ARG A 156 -3.32 -13.59 19.11
C ARG A 156 -2.91 -13.54 17.65
N VAL A 157 -3.44 -12.55 16.94
CA VAL A 157 -3.10 -12.31 15.54
C VAL A 157 -2.79 -10.84 15.30
N GLY A 158 -1.84 -10.59 14.42
CA GLY A 158 -1.59 -9.30 13.83
C GLY A 158 -1.33 -9.43 12.34
N GLY A 159 -0.96 -8.32 11.73
CA GLY A 159 -0.59 -8.29 10.33
C GLY A 159 0.35 -7.16 10.05
N LEU A 160 1.08 -7.28 8.95
CA LEU A 160 1.88 -6.19 8.43
C LEU A 160 1.67 -5.97 6.94
N MET A 161 1.90 -4.74 6.51
CA MET A 161 1.97 -4.38 5.09
C MET A 161 3.29 -3.69 4.78
N PHE A 162 3.94 -4.09 3.70
CA PHE A 162 5.08 -3.41 3.13
C PHE A 162 4.63 -2.21 2.31
N ARG A 163 5.26 -1.07 2.55
CA ARG A 163 5.05 0.17 1.80
C ARG A 163 6.34 0.54 1.06
N PRO A 164 6.54 0.08 -0.19
CA PRO A 164 7.74 0.38 -0.97
C PRO A 164 7.66 1.71 -1.73
N GLN A 165 6.49 2.35 -1.78
CA GLN A 165 6.25 3.50 -2.65
C GLN A 165 7.21 4.65 -2.34
N LYS A 166 7.86 5.16 -3.39
CA LYS A 166 8.85 6.23 -3.28
C LYS A 166 8.25 7.57 -2.85
N ALA A 167 7.01 7.88 -3.21
CA ALA A 167 6.42 9.21 -2.97
C ALA A 167 5.69 9.31 -1.61
N PRO A 168 5.82 10.45 -0.90
CA PRO A 168 6.86 11.47 -1.08
C PRO A 168 8.24 10.92 -0.67
N ASP A 169 9.30 11.30 -1.40
CA ASP A 169 10.68 10.81 -1.14
C ASP A 169 11.43 11.82 -0.27
N PRO A 170 11.77 11.49 0.99
CA PRO A 170 12.52 12.40 1.87
C PRO A 170 13.94 12.65 1.35
N GLU A 171 14.59 11.64 0.78
CA GLU A 171 15.99 11.71 0.32
C GLU A 171 16.15 12.55 -0.95
N ALA A 172 15.07 12.80 -1.69
CA ALA A 172 15.08 13.69 -2.85
C ALA A 172 15.14 15.19 -2.45
N CYS A 173 15.09 15.52 -1.15
CA CYS A 173 15.12 16.89 -0.65
C CYS A 173 16.52 17.32 -0.23
N ARG A 174 16.89 18.55 -0.65
CA ARG A 174 18.13 19.20 -0.22
C ARG A 174 18.04 19.78 1.19
N LEU A 175 16.88 20.28 1.58
CA LEU A 175 16.65 20.92 2.88
C LEU A 175 16.19 19.89 3.92
N ASP A 176 16.81 19.92 5.09
CA ASP A 176 16.50 18.99 6.20
C ASP A 176 15.07 19.15 6.70
N GLU A 177 14.54 20.37 6.73
CA GLU A 177 13.15 20.62 7.11
C GLU A 177 12.17 19.91 6.16
N THR A 178 12.38 20.03 4.85
CA THR A 178 11.53 19.35 3.86
C THR A 178 11.68 17.83 3.95
N ARG A 179 12.88 17.32 4.24
CA ARG A 179 13.11 15.89 4.50
C ARG A 179 12.28 15.41 5.69
N ARG A 180 12.31 16.15 6.81
CA ARG A 180 11.51 15.84 8.01
C ARG A 180 10.01 15.89 7.73
N GLN A 181 9.53 16.93 7.05
CA GLN A 181 8.12 17.07 6.68
C GLN A 181 7.64 15.91 5.79
N ARG A 182 8.43 15.52 4.78
CA ARG A 182 8.10 14.36 3.94
C ARG A 182 8.15 13.05 4.72
N GLY A 183 9.13 12.88 5.61
CA GLY A 183 9.18 11.73 6.52
C GLY A 183 7.93 11.64 7.39
N GLU A 184 7.48 12.75 7.97
CA GLU A 184 6.28 12.76 8.79
C GLU A 184 5.01 12.50 7.99
N HIS A 185 4.90 13.05 6.78
CA HIS A 185 3.80 12.72 5.87
C HIS A 185 3.72 11.20 5.61
N ARG A 186 4.87 10.53 5.42
CA ARG A 186 4.92 9.07 5.25
C ARG A 186 4.46 8.33 6.50
N ARG A 187 4.94 8.73 7.68
CA ARG A 187 4.54 8.12 8.95
C ARG A 187 3.05 8.29 9.21
N GLU A 188 2.51 9.47 8.94
CA GLU A 188 1.08 9.75 9.17
C GLU A 188 0.19 8.91 8.25
N MET A 189 0.57 8.77 6.97
CA MET A 189 -0.10 7.84 6.06
C MET A 189 -0.04 6.39 6.56
N ALA A 190 1.14 5.94 7.01
CA ALA A 190 1.33 4.60 7.53
C ALA A 190 0.50 4.33 8.79
N ARG A 191 0.34 5.31 9.69
CA ARG A 191 -0.54 5.20 10.87
C ARG A 191 -1.99 4.96 10.48
N TYR A 192 -2.53 5.68 9.49
CA TYR A 192 -3.89 5.43 8.99
C TYR A 192 -4.02 4.05 8.33
N MET A 193 -3.01 3.62 7.57
CA MET A 193 -2.99 2.27 7.00
C MET A 193 -2.95 1.18 8.10
N ALA A 194 -2.19 1.37 9.18
CA ALA A 194 -2.16 0.45 10.31
C ALA A 194 -3.54 0.34 11.00
N VAL A 195 -4.25 1.46 11.15
CA VAL A 195 -5.64 1.47 11.66
C VAL A 195 -6.56 0.68 10.74
N LEU A 196 -6.49 0.86 9.42
CA LEU A 196 -7.28 0.11 8.45
C LEU A 196 -6.97 -1.39 8.46
N LEU A 197 -5.70 -1.75 8.64
CA LEU A 197 -5.26 -3.13 8.81
C LEU A 197 -5.82 -3.77 10.08
N TYR A 198 -5.78 -3.07 11.20
CA TYR A 198 -6.38 -3.52 12.44
C TYR A 198 -7.90 -3.70 12.29
N MET A 199 -8.60 -2.70 11.74
CA MET A 199 -10.04 -2.79 11.47
C MET A 199 -10.41 -3.95 10.54
N LEU A 200 -9.58 -4.27 9.55
CA LEU A 200 -9.78 -5.44 8.69
C LEU A 200 -9.71 -6.72 9.52
N LEU A 201 -8.62 -6.92 10.27
CA LEU A 201 -8.42 -8.15 11.04
C LEU A 201 -9.49 -8.33 12.12
N GLU A 202 -10.03 -7.24 12.70
CA GLU A 202 -11.15 -7.32 13.66
C GLU A 202 -12.42 -7.93 13.05
N GLN A 203 -12.59 -7.90 11.72
CA GLN A 203 -13.71 -8.54 11.02
C GLN A 203 -13.51 -10.05 10.79
N HIS A 204 -12.35 -10.59 11.19
CA HIS A 204 -11.94 -11.97 10.96
C HIS A 204 -11.58 -12.69 12.27
N PRO A 205 -12.54 -12.86 13.20
CA PRO A 205 -12.30 -13.48 14.51
C PRO A 205 -11.84 -14.94 14.42
N GLU A 206 -12.05 -15.62 13.29
CA GLU A 206 -11.54 -16.97 13.02
C GLU A 206 -10.01 -17.05 13.03
N LEU A 207 -9.31 -15.92 12.87
CA LEU A 207 -7.85 -15.84 12.93
C LEU A 207 -7.31 -15.78 14.37
N GLY A 208 -8.15 -15.41 15.34
CA GLY A 208 -7.77 -15.20 16.73
C GLY A 208 -8.06 -13.78 17.22
N GLN A 209 -7.63 -13.46 18.45
CA GLN A 209 -7.78 -12.13 19.02
C GLN A 209 -6.77 -11.16 18.39
N VAL A 210 -7.26 -10.11 17.74
CA VAL A 210 -6.37 -9.13 17.09
C VAL A 210 -5.63 -8.31 18.14
N ASP A 211 -4.30 -8.27 18.05
CA ASP A 211 -3.44 -7.44 18.90
C ASP A 211 -2.95 -6.23 18.09
N SER A 212 -3.28 -5.02 18.57
CA SER A 212 -2.91 -3.78 17.90
C SER A 212 -1.40 -3.56 17.83
N ASN A 213 -0.64 -4.11 18.79
CA ASN A 213 0.83 -4.02 18.80
C ASN A 213 1.48 -4.90 17.72
N LEU A 214 0.73 -5.87 17.19
CA LEU A 214 1.14 -6.74 16.10
C LEU A 214 0.60 -6.25 14.74
N CYS A 215 -0.08 -5.11 14.70
CA CYS A 215 -0.58 -4.50 13.47
C CYS A 215 0.27 -3.29 13.10
N PHE A 216 1.06 -3.38 12.04
CA PHE A 216 1.95 -2.28 11.64
C PHE A 216 2.26 -2.24 10.15
N ILE A 217 2.65 -1.07 9.66
CA ILE A 217 3.15 -0.87 8.31
C ILE A 217 4.67 -0.82 8.35
N VAL A 218 5.33 -1.50 7.41
CA VAL A 218 6.77 -1.45 7.20
C VAL A 218 7.04 -0.50 6.05
N ASP A 219 7.50 0.71 6.35
CA ASP A 219 7.91 1.66 5.32
C ASP A 219 9.38 1.42 4.96
N ILE A 220 9.58 0.69 3.86
CA ILE A 220 10.89 0.26 3.40
C ILE A 220 11.80 1.46 3.09
N ARG A 221 11.22 2.61 2.69
CA ARG A 221 12.01 3.77 2.26
C ARG A 221 12.69 4.47 3.43
N ILE A 222 11.99 4.59 4.56
CA ILE A 222 12.54 5.20 5.77
C ILE A 222 13.08 4.16 6.76
N GLY A 223 12.87 2.87 6.50
CA GLY A 223 13.37 1.78 7.33
C GLY A 223 12.69 1.70 8.71
N GLU A 224 11.42 2.10 8.79
CA GLU A 224 10.67 2.16 10.05
C GLU A 224 9.45 1.22 10.03
N ARG A 225 9.01 0.83 11.24
CA ARG A 225 7.72 0.19 11.48
C ARG A 225 6.76 1.17 12.16
N MET A 226 5.55 1.28 11.65
CA MET A 226 4.52 2.19 12.17
C MET A 226 3.31 1.38 12.60
N GLY A 227 3.13 1.24 13.91
CA GLY A 227 2.00 0.51 14.49
C GLY A 227 0.70 1.29 14.52
N VAL A 228 -0.35 0.63 15.01
CA VAL A 228 -1.60 1.31 15.38
C VAL A 228 -1.28 2.37 16.44
N PRO A 229 -1.61 3.65 16.20
CA PRO A 229 -1.27 4.72 17.12
C PRO A 229 -2.24 4.76 18.32
N SER A 230 -1.82 5.42 19.40
CA SER A 230 -2.61 5.54 20.63
C SER A 230 -3.93 6.31 20.45
N ASP A 231 -4.02 7.17 19.43
CA ASP A 231 -5.22 7.91 19.06
C ASP A 231 -6.15 7.15 18.10
N TYR A 232 -6.13 5.81 18.15
CA TYR A 232 -6.94 4.89 17.33
C TYR A 232 -8.39 5.36 17.14
N THR A 233 -9.10 5.64 18.22
CA THR A 233 -10.52 6.08 18.19
C THR A 233 -10.70 7.38 17.38
N GLY A 234 -9.76 8.32 17.49
CA GLY A 234 -9.77 9.56 16.72
C GLY A 234 -9.60 9.30 15.23
N ARG A 235 -8.66 8.41 14.87
CA ARG A 235 -8.41 8.03 13.47
C ARG A 235 -9.55 7.24 12.86
N VAL A 236 -10.18 6.32 13.59
CA VAL A 236 -11.38 5.62 13.14
C VAL A 236 -12.51 6.63 12.84
N ARG A 237 -12.69 7.65 13.69
CA ARG A 237 -13.67 8.72 13.44
C ARG A 237 -13.32 9.50 12.17
N SER A 238 -12.06 9.86 11.96
CA SER A 238 -11.60 10.53 10.74
C SER A 238 -11.84 9.69 9.49
N ILE A 239 -11.46 8.40 9.52
CA ILE A 239 -11.69 7.44 8.43
C ILE A 239 -13.19 7.37 8.11
N ARG A 240 -14.06 7.13 9.10
CA ARG A 240 -15.52 7.05 8.89
C ARG A 240 -16.09 8.35 8.33
N SER A 241 -15.64 9.50 8.84
CA SER A 241 -16.07 10.82 8.36
C SER A 241 -15.67 11.03 6.90
N ALA A 242 -14.43 10.71 6.54
CA ALA A 242 -13.94 10.78 5.18
C ALA A 242 -14.74 9.85 4.25
N CYS A 243 -14.96 8.60 4.64
CA CYS A 243 -15.75 7.65 3.85
C CYS A 243 -17.18 8.14 3.59
N ARG A 244 -17.87 8.70 4.60
CA ARG A 244 -19.20 9.32 4.38
C ARG A 244 -19.15 10.48 3.39
N HIS A 245 -18.09 11.29 3.43
CA HIS A 245 -17.91 12.38 2.48
C HIS A 245 -17.67 11.84 1.07
N ILE A 246 -16.80 10.84 0.92
CA ILE A 246 -16.48 10.18 -0.34
C ILE A 246 -17.75 9.61 -0.99
N VAL A 247 -18.61 8.93 -0.24
CA VAL A 247 -19.89 8.41 -0.77
C VAL A 247 -20.74 9.53 -1.37
N ARG A 248 -20.86 10.68 -0.68
CA ARG A 248 -21.65 11.83 -1.16
C ARG A 248 -21.06 12.47 -2.42
N LEU A 249 -19.74 12.52 -2.53
CA LEU A 249 -19.05 13.10 -3.67
C LEU A 249 -18.98 12.17 -4.88
N TRP A 250 -19.08 10.85 -4.66
CA TRP A 250 -18.65 9.85 -5.62
C TRP A 250 -19.26 10.05 -6.99
N ASP A 251 -20.59 10.21 -7.06
CA ASP A 251 -21.35 10.34 -8.30
C ASP A 251 -21.02 11.64 -9.06
N GLY A 252 -20.60 12.69 -8.37
CA GLY A 252 -20.21 13.98 -8.94
C GLY A 252 -18.80 14.01 -9.56
N ILE A 253 -17.97 12.99 -9.35
CA ILE A 253 -16.60 12.95 -9.89
C ILE A 253 -16.66 12.74 -11.41
N ALA A 254 -16.35 13.78 -12.17
CA ALA A 254 -16.29 13.72 -13.63
C ALA A 254 -14.93 13.24 -14.16
N PRO A 255 -14.89 12.53 -15.31
CA PRO A 255 -13.63 12.15 -15.93
C PRO A 255 -12.84 13.38 -16.42
N ARG A 256 -11.53 13.40 -16.16
CA ARG A 256 -10.60 14.41 -16.67
C ARG A 256 -10.26 14.13 -18.15
N LYS A 257 -9.85 15.16 -18.89
CA LYS A 257 -9.42 15.04 -20.30
C LYS A 257 -8.34 13.97 -20.52
N SER A 258 -7.48 13.73 -19.52
CA SER A 258 -6.40 12.74 -19.58
C SER A 258 -6.88 11.29 -19.70
N VAL A 259 -8.12 10.98 -19.31
CA VAL A 259 -8.71 9.64 -19.38
C VAL A 259 -9.73 9.48 -20.51
N MET A 260 -9.88 10.51 -21.33
CA MET A 260 -10.82 10.55 -22.46
C MET A 260 -10.10 10.28 -23.79
N LYS A 261 -10.84 9.77 -24.79
CA LYS A 261 -10.34 9.56 -26.15
C LYS A 261 -11.22 10.25 -27.19
N LYS A 262 -10.55 10.90 -28.15
CA LYS A 262 -11.03 11.24 -29.50
C LYS A 262 -11.75 10.07 -30.19
N LYS A 263 -13.08 10.08 -30.37
CA LYS A 263 -13.72 9.13 -31.29
C LYS A 263 -13.43 9.58 -32.73
N THR A 264 -12.44 8.96 -33.38
CA THR A 264 -12.21 9.15 -34.81
C THR A 264 -13.29 8.36 -35.55
N SER A 265 -14.20 9.06 -36.23
CA SER A 265 -15.19 8.48 -37.14
C SER A 265 -14.52 7.94 -38.40
#